data_AF-A0A955RZ98-F1
#
_entry.id   AF-A0A955RZ98-F1
#
_cell.length_a   1.000
_cell.length_b   1.000
_cell.length_c   1.000
_cell.angle_alpha   90.00
_cell.angle_beta   90.00
_cell.angle_gamma   90.00
#
_symmetry.space_group_name_H-M   'P 1'
#
loop_
_entity.id
_entity.type
_entity.pdbx_description
1 polymer ?
#
loop_
_entity_poly.entity_id
_entity_poly.type
_entity_poly.pdbx_seq_one_letter_code
_entity_poly.pdbx_strand_id
1 'polypeptide(L)' 'MNYQAIENLIDKADGSVYRLVRMASERALELSQGRKPLIDRDSDKFTSLALEEISLGKVVSKEYAERAEKEKSGQ' A
#
# COMPACT_ATOMS: atom_id res chain seq x y z
N MET A 1 9.97 8.82 -13.50
CA MET A 1 8.61 8.37 -13.15
C MET A 1 8.65 6.85 -13.05
N ASN A 2 8.54 6.31 -11.84
CA ASN A 2 8.47 4.87 -11.66
C ASN A 2 7.10 4.41 -12.18
N TYR A 3 7.03 3.81 -13.37
CA TYR A 3 5.79 3.27 -13.89
C TYR A 3 5.43 2.04 -13.05
N GLN A 4 4.60 2.25 -12.04
CA GLN A 4 4.04 1.16 -11.27
C GLN A 4 2.76 0.72 -11.97
N ALA A 5 2.74 -0.52 -12.45
CA ALA A 5 1.53 -1.09 -13.01
C ALA A 5 0.41 -1.00 -11.96
N ILE A 6 -0.69 -0.35 -12.33
CA ILE A 6 -1.84 -0.16 -11.45
C ILE A 6 -2.38 -1.50 -10.93
N GLU A 7 -2.20 -2.54 -11.74
CA GLU A 7 -2.56 -3.94 -11.44
C GLU A 7 -1.85 -4.45 -10.17
N ASN A 8 -0.57 -4.12 -9.98
CA ASN A 8 0.19 -4.54 -8.80
C ASN A 8 -0.33 -3.85 -7.53
N LEU A 9 -0.84 -2.63 -7.63
CA LEU A 9 -1.42 -1.91 -6.49
C LEU A 9 -2.80 -2.46 -6.14
N ILE A 10 -3.60 -2.78 -7.16
CA ILE A 10 -4.95 -3.33 -7.00
C ILE A 10 -4.90 -4.72 -6.32
N ASP A 11 -3.90 -5.55 -6.64
CA ASP A 11 -3.70 -6.85 -5.96
C ASP A 11 -3.57 -6.70 -4.43
N LYS A 12 -2.76 -5.74 -3.98
CA LYS A 12 -2.54 -5.41 -2.56
C LYS A 12 -3.77 -4.84 -1.86
N ALA A 13 -4.76 -4.39 -2.64
CA ALA A 13 -6.03 -3.87 -2.20
C ALA A 13 -7.20 -4.84 -2.48
N ASP A 14 -6.91 -6.14 -2.55
CA ASP A 14 -7.91 -7.20 -2.75
C ASP A 14 -8.76 -6.99 -4.02
N GLY A 15 -8.13 -6.59 -5.12
CA GLY A 15 -8.82 -6.40 -6.40
C GLY A 15 -9.68 -5.13 -6.49
N SER A 16 -9.74 -4.31 -5.43
CA SER A 16 -10.64 -3.17 -5.36
C SER A 16 -9.93 -1.82 -5.50
N VAL A 17 -10.24 -1.10 -6.59
CA VAL A 17 -9.77 0.27 -6.82
C VAL A 17 -10.25 1.21 -5.72
N TYR A 18 -11.51 1.08 -5.28
CA TYR A 18 -12.05 1.88 -4.18
C TYR A 18 -11.23 1.69 -2.91
N ARG A 19 -10.90 0.44 -2.58
CA ARG A 19 -10.09 0.12 -1.40
C ARG A 19 -8.68 0.66 -1.53
N LEU A 20 -8.06 0.54 -2.71
CA LEU A 20 -6.74 1.11 -2.99
C LEU A 20 -6.73 2.62 -2.72
N VAL A 21 -7.70 3.36 -3.27
CA VAL A 21 -7.81 4.82 -3.08
C VAL A 21 -8.01 5.17 -1.61
N ARG A 22 -8.88 4.42 -0.91
CA ARG A 22 -9.14 4.62 0.52
C ARG A 22 -7.87 4.40 1.35
N MET A 23 -7.17 3.28 1.14
CA MET A 23 -5.91 2.96 1.82
C MET A 23 -4.83 4.01 1.57
N ALA A 24 -4.64 4.42 0.32
CA ALA A 24 -3.67 5.45 -0.04
C ALA A 24 -4.00 6.80 0.62
N SER A 25 -5.29 7.15 0.70
CA SER A 25 -5.74 8.39 1.34
C SER A 25 -5.53 8.37 2.85
N GLU A 26 -5.93 7.28 3.51
CA GLU A 26 -5.72 7.09 4.95
C GLU A 26 -4.22 7.14 5.28
N ARG A 27 -3.40 6.43 4.51
CA ARG A 27 -1.95 6.42 4.72
C ARG A 27 -1.31 7.78 4.48
N ALA A 28 -1.71 8.50 3.43
CA ALA A 28 -1.22 9.85 3.18
C ALA A 28 -1.58 10.82 4.32
N LEU A 29 -2.75 10.66 4.94
CA LEU A 29 -3.16 11.44 6.11
C LEU A 29 -2.29 11.11 7.34
N GLU A 30 -1.98 9.83 7.59
CA GLU A 30 -1.09 9.45 8.69
C GLU A 30 0.31 10.08 8.54
N LEU A 31 0.84 10.07 7.30
CA LEU A 31 2.12 10.68 6.99
C LEU A 31 2.08 12.20 7.17
N SER A 32 0.98 12.86 6.77
CA SER A 32 0.82 14.30 6.97
C SER A 32 0.68 14.70 8.44
N GLN A 33 0.24 13.76 9.29
CA GLN A 33 0.19 13.90 10.74
C GLN A 33 1.54 13.60 11.43
N GLY A 34 2.61 13.37 10.67
CA GLY A 34 3.96 13.16 11.20
C GLY A 34 4.30 11.70 11.52
N ARG A 35 3.47 10.74 11.10
CA ARG A 35 3.86 9.33 11.18
C ARG A 35 5.06 9.08 10.27
N LYS A 36 6.04 8.32 10.75
CA LYS A 36 7.23 7.98 9.97
C LYS A 36 6.88 7.12 8.73
N PRO A 37 7.54 7.38 7.59
CA PRO A 37 7.51 6.47 6.45
C PRO A 37 8.02 5.07 6.82
N LEU A 38 7.48 4.06 6.13
CA LEU A 38 7.90 2.65 6.22
C LEU A 38 8.99 2.31 5.20
N ILE A 39 9.32 3.26 4.34
CA ILE A 39 10.36 3.14 3.31
C ILE A 39 11.34 4.29 3.46
N ASP A 40 12.61 4.00 3.23
CA ASP A 40 13.68 5.00 3.25
C ASP A 40 13.76 5.69 1.88
N ARG A 41 12.78 6.57 1.64
CA ARG A 41 12.72 7.43 0.46
C ARG A 41 12.22 8.81 0.82
N ASP A 42 12.84 9.79 0.19
CA ASP A 42 12.39 11.17 0.20
C ASP A 42 11.38 11.38 -0.95
N SER A 43 10.14 11.72 -0.60
CA SER A 43 9.12 12.09 -1.57
C SER A 43 8.41 13.34 -1.08
N ASP A 44 8.31 14.35 -1.94
CA ASP A 44 7.63 15.62 -1.62
C ASP A 44 6.11 15.47 -1.39
N LYS A 45 5.53 14.30 -1.70
CA LYS A 45 4.09 14.07 -1.67
C LYS A 45 3.74 12.81 -0.88
N PHE A 46 2.96 12.97 0.19
CA PHE A 46 2.50 11.86 1.01
C PHE A 46 1.71 10.80 0.23
N THR A 47 0.92 11.20 -0.77
CA THR A 47 0.18 10.25 -1.62
C THR A 47 1.11 9.38 -2.46
N SER A 48 2.21 9.95 -2.96
CA SER A 48 3.21 9.19 -3.72
C SER A 48 3.94 8.19 -2.81
N LEU A 49 4.31 8.63 -1.60
CA LEU A 49 4.93 7.76 -0.60
C LEU A 49 3.98 6.61 -0.17
N ALA A 50 2.71 6.93 0.07
CA ALA A 50 1.69 5.95 0.44
C ALA A 50 1.48 4.88 -0.65
N LEU A 51 1.34 5.29 -1.92
CA LEU A 51 1.21 4.35 -3.03
C LEU A 51 2.46 3.46 -3.18
N GLU A 52 3.64 4.02 -2.93
CA GLU A 52 4.88 3.26 -2.98
C GLU A 52 4.96 2.23 -1.83
N GLU A 53 4.59 2.62 -0.61
CA GLU A 53 4.50 1.68 0.52
C GLU A 53 3.49 0.55 0.26
N ILE A 54 2.36 0.87 -0.38
CA ILE A 54 1.37 -0.13 -0.79
C ILE A 54 1.98 -1.10 -1.81
N SER A 55 2.66 -0.57 -2.83
CA SER A 55 3.28 -1.39 -3.87
C SER A 55 4.33 -2.37 -3.34
N LEU A 56 5.05 -1.96 -2.30
CA LEU A 56 6.07 -2.77 -1.62
C LEU A 56 5.47 -3.72 -0.59
N GLY A 57 4.14 -3.76 -0.47
CA GLY A 57 3.43 -4.60 0.50
C GLY A 57 3.68 -4.19 1.95
N LYS A 58 4.16 -2.97 2.20
CA LYS A 58 4.31 -2.41 3.56
C LYS A 58 2.98 -1.96 4.14
N VAL A 59 2.05 -1.58 3.26
CA VAL A 59 0.65 -1.28 3.58
C VAL A 59 -0.22 -2.16 2.70
N VAL A 60 -1.04 -3.02 3.30
CA VAL A 60 -1.91 -3.96 2.58
C VAL A 60 -3.29 -4.00 3.23
N SER A 61 -4.32 -4.45 2.50
CA SER A 61 -5.62 -4.69 3.11
C SER A 61 -5.55 -5.87 4.09
N LYS A 62 -6.44 -5.87 5.08
CA LYS A 62 -6.52 -6.95 6.06
C LYS A 62 -6.83 -8.29 5.36
N GLU A 63 -7.76 -8.27 4.42
CA GLU A 63 -8.19 -9.41 3.63
C GLU A 63 -7.04 -9.98 2.79
N TYR A 64 -6.20 -9.10 2.22
CA TYR A 64 -4.98 -9.52 1.51
C TYR A 64 -3.97 -10.19 2.45
N ALA A 65 -3.75 -9.61 3.63
CA ALA A 65 -2.85 -10.17 4.63
C ALA A 65 -3.30 -11.58 5.05
N GLU A 66 -4.59 -11.75 5.38
CA GLU A 66 -5.16 -13.03 5.80
C GLU A 66 -5.05 -14.11 4.70
N ARG A 67 -5.20 -13.73 3.42
CA ARG A 67 -4.97 -14.63 2.28
C ARG A 67 -3.50 -15.04 2.15
N ALA A 68 -2.62 -14.05 2.18
CA ALA A 68 -1.18 -14.26 2.03
C ALA A 68 -0.59 -15.11 3.17
N GLU A 69 -1.17 -15.06 4.38
CA GLU A 69 -0.81 -15.92 5.50
C GLU A 69 -1.28 -17.37 5.31
N LYS A 70 -2.49 -17.58 4.78
CA LYS A 70 -3.02 -18.92 4.48
C LYS A 70 -2.22 -19.62 3.38
N GLU A 71 -1.79 -18.87 2.37
CA GLU A 71 -0.94 -19.39 1.28
C GLU A 71 0.43 -19.86 1.79
N LYS A 72 0.98 -19.22 2.83
CA LYS A 72 2.27 -19.61 3.44
C LYS A 72 2.18 -20.80 4.38
N SER A 73 1.02 -21.04 5.00
CA SER A 73 0.80 -22.18 5.92
C SER A 73 0.44 -23.49 5.19
N GLY A 74 0.13 -23.41 3.89
CA GLY A 74 -0.24 -24.55 3.05
C GLY A 74 0.92 -25.14 2.24
N GLN A 75 2.17 -24.78 2.54
CA GLN A 75 3.36 -25.20 1.80
C GLN A 75 4.35 -25.97 2.69
#